data_AF-A0A835E3Q8-F1
#
_entry.id   AF-A0A835E3Q8-F1
#
_cell.length_a   1.000
_cell.length_b   1.000
_cell.length_c   1.000
_cell.angle_alpha   90.00
_cell.angle_beta   90.00
_cell.angle_gamma   90.00
#
_symmetry.space_group_name_H-M   'P 1'
#
loop_
_entity.id
_entity.type
_entity.pdbx_description
1 polymer ?
#
loop_
_entity_poly.entity_id
_entity_poly.type
_entity_poly.pdbx_seq_one_letter_code
_entity_poly.pdbx_strand_id
1 'polypeptide(L)'
;MDALLLQRSQDDEPSLSGALESGDIYPPDYSAEPGCAVRQDTEFAEIALRCHNDDPSNEVKYELIEATMSNFMFEGSRNYGHVNFTTRAKQDGSEEELFFAELNLRDSTTLTCFCSLKEMEDQIGGRMEMEMDTEAIGVVDLYHCYACDNALKHPRDGASYQAGLRIGPRH
;
A
#
# COMPACT_ATOMS: atom_id res chain seq x y z
N MET A 1 55.43 -2.35 46.55
CA MET A 1 54.35 -1.57 45.91
C MET A 1 53.05 -2.10 46.47
N ASP A 2 52.34 -1.17 47.08
CA ASP A 2 51.02 -1.15 47.69
C ASP A 2 49.92 -1.87 46.87
N ALA A 3 48.75 -2.30 47.39
CA ALA A 3 48.22 -2.38 48.76
C ALA A 3 46.79 -3.00 48.77
N LEU A 4 46.42 -3.79 49.81
CA LEU A 4 45.04 -4.05 50.33
C LEU A 4 44.04 -4.78 49.37
N LEU A 5 42.92 -5.43 49.75
CA LEU A 5 42.41 -6.07 51.01
C LEU A 5 41.19 -6.98 50.65
N LEU A 6 40.91 -8.01 51.48
CA LEU A 6 39.59 -8.67 51.76
C LEU A 6 38.83 -9.35 50.58
N GLN A 7 38.51 -10.66 50.63
CA GLN A 7 37.35 -11.28 51.34
C GLN A 7 35.99 -10.64 50.94
N ARG A 8 34.91 -11.34 50.53
CA ARG A 8 34.42 -12.75 50.66
C ARG A 8 33.25 -12.95 49.63
N SER A 9 32.57 -14.09 49.38
CA SER A 9 32.64 -15.51 49.81
C SER A 9 31.67 -16.41 49.01
N GLN A 10 31.88 -17.73 49.07
CA GLN A 10 30.90 -18.85 48.99
C GLN A 10 30.19 -19.13 47.65
N ASP A 11 30.71 -20.16 46.97
CA ASP A 11 30.03 -21.42 46.61
C ASP A 11 28.49 -21.44 46.56
N ASP A 12 27.95 -21.70 45.36
CA ASP A 12 26.78 -22.59 45.15
C ASP A 12 26.82 -23.12 43.70
N GLU A 13 27.08 -24.42 43.55
CA GLU A 13 26.79 -25.20 42.33
C GLU A 13 25.32 -25.63 42.40
N PRO A 14 24.57 -25.63 41.29
CA PRO A 14 24.15 -26.97 40.85
C PRO A 14 23.96 -27.17 39.33
N SER A 15 24.59 -28.25 38.87
CA SER A 15 23.95 -29.37 38.17
C SER A 15 23.34 -29.14 36.79
N LEU A 16 24.08 -29.60 35.78
CA LEU A 16 23.55 -29.98 34.47
C LEU A 16 22.44 -31.05 34.56
N SER A 17 21.21 -30.64 34.28
CA SER A 17 20.13 -31.44 33.72
C SER A 17 19.28 -30.47 32.88
N GLY A 18 18.77 -30.77 31.70
CA GLY A 18 18.64 -32.01 30.97
C GLY A 18 17.55 -31.74 29.93
N ALA A 19 17.96 -31.36 28.73
CA ALA A 19 17.19 -31.18 27.49
C ALA A 19 15.67 -30.94 27.55
N LEU A 20 15.22 -29.81 27.02
CA LEU A 20 14.13 -29.78 26.03
C LEU A 20 14.42 -28.74 24.94
N GLU A 21 14.12 -29.11 23.69
CA GLU A 21 14.16 -28.24 22.52
C GLU A 21 13.00 -27.23 22.54
N SER A 22 13.22 -26.00 22.04
CA SER A 22 12.30 -25.25 21.17
C SER A 22 12.97 -23.94 20.76
N GLY A 23 13.29 -23.82 19.47
CA GLY A 23 13.94 -22.63 18.92
C GLY A 23 12.92 -21.57 18.51
N ASP A 24 12.42 -20.80 19.49
CA ASP A 24 11.49 -19.70 19.24
C ASP A 24 12.23 -18.35 19.13
N ILE A 25 13.06 -18.23 18.08
CA ILE A 25 13.44 -16.90 17.56
C ILE A 25 12.27 -16.43 16.69
N TYR A 26 11.17 -16.03 17.35
CA TYR A 26 10.19 -15.15 16.71
C TYR A 26 10.86 -13.78 16.55
N PRO A 27 11.00 -13.25 15.31
CA PRO A 27 11.37 -11.85 15.16
C PRO A 27 10.28 -10.99 15.82
N PRO A 28 10.65 -9.93 16.55
CA PRO A 28 9.66 -9.10 17.23
C PRO A 28 8.73 -8.46 16.21
N ASP A 29 7.43 -8.62 16.47
CA ASP A 29 6.32 -7.77 16.05
C ASP A 29 6.66 -6.76 14.93
N TYR A 30 6.39 -7.15 13.68
CA TYR A 30 6.30 -6.24 12.53
C TYR A 30 5.05 -5.36 12.68
N SER A 31 5.02 -4.56 13.74
CA SER A 31 4.31 -3.30 13.76
C SER A 31 4.92 -2.46 12.64
N ALA A 32 4.22 -2.39 11.51
CA ALA A 32 4.63 -1.58 10.38
C ALA A 32 4.69 -0.13 10.88
N GLU A 33 5.92 0.37 11.12
CA GLU A 33 6.18 1.75 11.54
C GLU A 33 5.29 2.68 10.71
N PRO A 34 4.47 3.58 11.31
CA PRO A 34 3.50 4.37 10.56
C PRO A 34 4.12 5.19 9.40
N GLY A 35 5.42 5.50 9.47
CA GLY A 35 6.16 6.12 8.39
C GLY A 35 6.37 5.24 7.14
N CYS A 36 6.26 3.91 7.22
CA CYS A 36 6.39 3.02 6.06
C CYS A 36 5.19 3.14 5.10
N ALA A 37 3.97 3.24 5.63
CA ALA A 37 2.76 3.42 4.83
C ALA A 37 2.77 4.80 4.15
N VAL A 38 2.92 5.88 4.94
CA VAL A 38 2.99 7.27 4.44
C VAL A 38 4.07 7.45 3.37
N ARG A 39 5.19 6.75 3.49
CA ARG A 39 6.23 6.73 2.45
C ARG A 39 5.77 6.03 1.18
N GLN A 40 5.11 4.88 1.26
CA GLN A 40 4.56 4.19 0.08
C GLN A 40 3.53 5.07 -0.65
N ASP A 41 2.62 5.70 0.10
CA ASP A 41 1.60 6.60 -0.45
C ASP A 41 2.26 7.73 -1.25
N THR A 42 3.26 8.38 -0.64
CA THR A 42 4.02 9.48 -1.26
C THR A 42 4.83 9.00 -2.47
N GLU A 43 5.54 7.88 -2.35
CA GLU A 43 6.36 7.30 -3.42
C GLU A 43 5.48 6.95 -4.65
N PHE A 44 4.29 6.38 -4.46
CA PHE A 44 3.36 6.09 -5.56
C PHE A 44 2.76 7.37 -6.18
N ALA A 45 2.32 8.33 -5.36
CA ALA A 45 1.77 9.59 -5.86
C ALA A 45 2.82 10.39 -6.68
N GLU A 46 4.07 10.47 -6.21
CA GLU A 46 5.17 11.10 -6.94
C GLU A 46 5.49 10.40 -8.26
N ILE A 47 5.45 9.07 -8.32
CA ILE A 47 5.68 8.32 -9.56
C ILE A 47 4.53 8.57 -10.54
N ALA A 48 3.28 8.50 -10.08
CA ALA A 48 2.11 8.75 -10.93
C ALA A 48 2.14 10.16 -11.54
N LEU A 49 2.38 11.18 -10.71
CA LEU A 49 2.52 12.55 -11.16
C LEU A 49 3.68 12.76 -12.13
N ARG A 50 4.82 12.10 -11.90
CA ARG A 50 5.98 12.16 -12.80
C ARG A 50 5.64 11.57 -14.17
N CYS A 51 5.06 10.36 -14.21
CA CYS A 51 4.62 9.73 -15.45
C CYS A 51 3.60 10.60 -16.21
N HIS A 52 2.60 11.17 -15.53
CA HIS A 52 1.62 12.06 -16.15
C HIS A 52 2.26 13.37 -16.64
N ASN A 53 3.14 13.98 -15.85
CA ASN A 53 3.76 15.26 -16.16
C ASN A 53 4.85 15.18 -17.22
N ASP A 54 5.60 14.07 -17.31
CA ASP A 54 6.66 13.88 -18.30
C ASP A 54 6.10 13.50 -19.69
N ASP A 55 4.85 13.02 -19.77
CA ASP A 55 4.18 12.77 -21.05
C ASP A 55 3.83 14.09 -21.76
N PRO A 56 4.36 14.36 -22.98
CA PRO A 56 4.11 15.61 -23.70
C PRO A 56 2.67 15.75 -24.24
N SER A 57 1.87 14.69 -24.27
CA SER A 57 0.46 14.75 -24.71
C SER A 57 -0.49 15.30 -23.62
N ASN A 58 -0.07 15.25 -22.35
CA ASN A 58 -0.84 15.80 -21.25
C ASN A 58 -0.62 17.31 -21.12
N GLU A 59 -1.57 18.13 -21.59
CA GLU A 59 -1.48 19.60 -21.54
C GLU A 59 -1.46 20.15 -20.10
N VAL A 60 -2.26 19.57 -19.21
CA VAL A 60 -2.34 19.96 -17.79
C VAL A 60 -1.28 19.22 -16.99
N LYS A 61 -0.45 20.00 -16.29
CA LYS A 61 0.59 19.52 -15.38
C LYS A 61 0.19 19.80 -13.94
N TYR A 62 0.47 18.86 -13.05
CA TYR A 62 0.02 18.90 -11.66
C TYR A 62 1.20 18.95 -10.67
N GLU A 63 0.95 19.48 -9.48
CA GLU A 63 1.81 19.38 -8.29
C GLU A 63 1.12 18.54 -7.21
N LEU A 64 1.92 17.80 -6.43
CA LEU A 64 1.44 17.02 -5.29
C LEU A 64 1.17 17.97 -4.11
N ILE A 65 -0.02 17.87 -3.51
CA ILE A 65 -0.34 18.55 -2.25
C ILE A 65 -0.15 17.56 -1.08
N GLU A 66 -0.75 16.38 -1.19
CA GLU A 66 -0.65 15.29 -0.22
C GLU A 66 -0.93 13.94 -0.89
N ALA A 67 -0.32 12.87 -0.40
CA ALA A 67 -0.78 11.51 -0.67
C ALA A 67 -1.60 11.02 0.54
N THR A 68 -2.72 10.34 0.30
CA THR A 68 -3.72 10.08 1.35
C THR A 68 -3.85 8.61 1.72
N MET A 69 -3.87 7.72 0.73
CA MET A 69 -4.00 6.27 0.88
C MET A 69 -3.35 5.58 -0.32
N SER A 70 -2.59 4.51 -0.10
CA SER A 70 -2.18 3.59 -1.16
C SER A 70 -2.37 2.14 -0.77
N ASN A 71 -2.29 1.26 -1.77
CA ASN A 71 -2.30 -0.17 -1.57
C ASN A 71 -1.45 -0.85 -2.64
N PHE A 72 -0.69 -1.86 -2.22
CA PHE A 72 0.14 -2.70 -3.10
C PHE A 72 -0.47 -4.09 -3.24
N MET A 73 -0.61 -4.59 -4.46
CA MET A 73 -1.24 -5.88 -4.74
C MET A 73 -0.55 -6.68 -5.84
N PHE A 74 -0.78 -7.99 -5.83
CA PHE A 74 -0.33 -8.92 -6.87
C PHE A 74 -1.51 -9.32 -7.75
N GLU A 75 -1.36 -9.16 -9.07
CA GLU A 75 -2.35 -9.58 -10.07
C GLU A 75 -1.64 -10.52 -11.07
N GLY A 76 -1.82 -11.83 -10.88
CA GLY A 76 -1.09 -12.87 -11.61
C GLY A 76 0.44 -12.79 -11.42
N SER A 77 1.16 -12.33 -12.45
CA SER A 77 2.63 -12.17 -12.44
C SER A 77 3.07 -10.70 -12.51
N ARG A 78 2.21 -9.80 -12.05
CA ARG A 78 2.42 -8.35 -12.04
C ARG A 78 2.13 -7.79 -10.65
N ASN A 79 2.81 -6.70 -10.36
CA ASN A 79 2.69 -5.97 -9.11
C ASN A 79 2.03 -4.64 -9.45
N TYR A 80 0.96 -4.29 -8.74
CA TYR A 80 0.21 -3.07 -8.97
C TYR A 80 0.13 -2.24 -7.69
N GLY A 81 0.19 -0.91 -7.84
CA GLY A 81 -0.04 0.05 -6.78
C GLY A 81 -1.25 0.91 -7.12
N HIS A 82 -2.25 0.94 -6.23
CA HIS A 82 -3.30 1.96 -6.25
C HIS A 82 -2.92 3.07 -5.29
N VAL A 83 -3.21 4.32 -5.64
CA VAL A 83 -2.95 5.47 -4.76
C VAL A 83 -4.00 6.55 -4.95
N ASN A 84 -4.44 7.13 -3.84
CA ASN A 84 -5.13 8.41 -3.79
C ASN A 84 -4.20 9.51 -3.29
N PHE A 85 -4.34 10.67 -3.91
CA PHE A 85 -3.52 11.84 -3.63
C PHE A 85 -4.24 13.10 -4.09
N THR A 86 -4.09 14.17 -3.32
CA THR A 86 -4.64 15.49 -3.65
C THR A 86 -3.57 16.24 -4.46
N THR A 87 -3.99 16.81 -5.59
CA THR A 87 -3.12 17.58 -6.49
C THR A 87 -3.68 18.96 -6.75
N ARG A 88 -2.85 19.85 -7.29
CA ARG A 88 -3.28 21.11 -7.88
C ARG A 88 -2.67 21.24 -9.27
N ALA A 89 -3.39 21.84 -10.22
CA ALA A 89 -2.80 22.14 -11.53
C ALA A 89 -1.76 23.27 -11.41
N LYS A 90 -0.72 23.26 -12.24
CA LYS A 90 0.32 24.32 -12.25
C LYS A 90 -0.15 25.59 -13.00
N GLN A 91 -1.44 25.90 -12.88
CA GLN A 91 -2.11 27.05 -13.47
C GLN A 91 -2.65 27.95 -12.34
N ASP A 92 -2.51 29.26 -12.50
CA ASP A 92 -2.94 30.24 -11.50
C ASP A 92 -4.43 30.14 -11.19
N GLY A 93 -4.78 30.08 -9.91
CA GLY A 93 -6.17 30.02 -9.44
C GLY A 93 -6.85 28.66 -9.58
N SER A 94 -6.09 27.59 -9.85
CA SER A 94 -6.61 26.22 -9.85
C SER A 94 -6.94 25.72 -8.43
N GLU A 95 -7.97 24.87 -8.36
CA GLU A 95 -8.43 24.23 -7.13
C GLU A 95 -7.61 22.97 -6.82
N GLU A 96 -7.67 22.51 -5.57
CA GLU A 96 -7.13 21.22 -5.15
C GLU A 96 -8.15 20.11 -5.46
N GLU A 97 -7.67 18.99 -6.01
CA GLU A 97 -8.50 17.94 -6.59
C GLU A 97 -7.94 16.56 -6.21
N LEU A 98 -8.82 15.66 -5.77
CA LEU A 98 -8.47 14.28 -5.45
C LEU A 98 -8.30 13.46 -6.73
N PHE A 99 -7.20 12.72 -6.83
CA PHE A 99 -6.94 11.79 -7.92
C PHE A 99 -6.87 10.34 -7.43
N PHE A 100 -7.13 9.43 -8.36
CA PHE A 100 -6.72 8.03 -8.29
C PHE A 100 -5.69 7.75 -9.39
N ALA A 101 -4.67 6.97 -9.06
CA ALA A 101 -3.79 6.38 -10.05
C ALA A 101 -3.57 4.89 -9.81
N GLU A 102 -3.39 4.15 -10.90
CA GLU A 102 -2.85 2.79 -10.91
C GLU A 102 -1.46 2.81 -11.53
N LEU A 103 -0.51 2.20 -10.82
CA LEU A 103 0.84 1.95 -11.28
C LEU A 103 1.06 0.45 -11.48
N ASN A 104 1.63 0.05 -12.62
CA ASN A 104 2.21 -1.27 -12.81
C ASN A 104 3.71 -1.21 -12.47
N LEU A 105 4.07 -1.81 -11.32
CA LEU A 105 5.35 -1.66 -10.61
C LEU A 105 6.40 -2.69 -11.08
N ARG A 106 6.48 -2.95 -12.39
CA ARG A 106 7.55 -3.74 -13.01
C ARG A 106 8.82 -2.90 -13.23
N ASP A 107 9.86 -3.52 -13.79
CA ASP A 107 11.22 -2.99 -14.01
C ASP A 107 11.28 -1.55 -14.57
N SER A 108 10.27 -1.16 -15.35
CA SER A 108 9.92 0.23 -15.61
C SER A 108 8.50 0.49 -15.10
N THR A 109 8.36 1.25 -14.00
CA THR A 109 7.04 1.59 -13.48
C THR A 109 6.24 2.34 -14.54
N THR A 110 5.02 1.88 -14.81
CA THR A 110 4.14 2.47 -15.81
C THR A 110 2.83 2.92 -15.18
N LEU A 111 2.40 4.12 -15.54
CA LEU A 111 1.09 4.66 -15.18
C LEU A 111 0.03 4.03 -16.09
N THR A 112 -0.87 3.23 -15.51
CA THR A 112 -1.92 2.52 -16.25
C THR A 112 -3.29 3.17 -16.10
N CYS A 113 -3.50 3.94 -15.03
CA CYS A 113 -4.69 4.76 -14.79
C CYS A 113 -4.28 6.09 -14.13
N PHE A 114 -4.90 7.21 -14.52
CA PHE A 114 -4.78 8.51 -13.87
C PHE A 114 -6.10 9.26 -14.05
N CYS A 115 -6.90 9.35 -12.98
CA CYS A 115 -8.27 9.87 -13.03
C CYS A 115 -8.51 10.88 -11.91
N SER A 116 -9.10 12.02 -12.27
CA SER A 116 -9.74 12.91 -11.29
C SER A 116 -10.92 12.18 -10.66
N LEU A 117 -11.12 12.41 -9.36
CA LEU A 117 -12.26 11.97 -8.58
C LEU A 117 -13.06 13.18 -8.05
N LYS A 118 -13.21 14.24 -8.87
CA LYS A 118 -13.86 15.50 -8.45
C LYS A 118 -15.30 15.33 -8.00
N GLU A 119 -16.09 14.55 -8.74
CA GLU A 119 -17.50 14.30 -8.43
C GLU A 119 -17.61 13.16 -7.39
N MET A 120 -18.43 13.36 -6.36
CA MET A 120 -18.56 12.41 -5.25
C MET A 120 -19.17 11.08 -5.69
N GLU A 121 -20.01 11.12 -6.73
CA GLU A 121 -20.64 9.97 -7.38
C GLU A 121 -19.64 9.03 -8.07
N ASP A 122 -18.42 9.50 -8.32
CA ASP A 122 -17.34 8.73 -8.96
C ASP A 122 -16.30 8.20 -7.95
N GLN A 123 -16.46 8.47 -6.65
CA GLN A 123 -15.58 8.03 -5.56
C GLN A 123 -16.03 6.69 -4.94
N ILE A 124 -15.77 5.57 -5.61
CA ILE A 124 -16.16 4.24 -5.12
C ILE A 124 -15.05 3.63 -4.24
N GLY A 125 -15.37 3.26 -3.00
CA GLY A 125 -14.44 2.54 -2.11
C GLY A 125 -14.23 1.08 -2.52
N GLY A 126 -13.07 0.52 -2.18
CA GLY A 126 -12.82 -0.91 -2.34
C GLY A 126 -13.66 -1.82 -1.43
N ARG A 127 -13.63 -3.13 -1.71
CA ARG A 127 -14.44 -4.17 -1.06
C ARG A 127 -13.63 -5.30 -0.40
N MET A 128 -12.35 -5.06 -0.07
CA MET A 128 -11.49 -6.08 0.56
C MET A 128 -12.11 -6.70 1.83
N GLU A 129 -12.81 -5.89 2.65
CA GLU A 129 -13.40 -6.30 3.93
C GLU A 129 -14.69 -7.15 3.81
N MET A 130 -15.23 -7.36 2.61
CA MET A 130 -16.34 -8.28 2.44
C MET A 130 -15.84 -9.71 2.54
N GLU A 131 -15.84 -10.24 3.77
CA GLU A 131 -15.77 -11.67 4.03
C GLU A 131 -16.73 -12.37 3.08
N MET A 132 -16.19 -13.22 2.21
CA MET A 132 -17.02 -14.03 1.35
C MET A 132 -17.72 -15.05 2.21
N ASP A 133 -19.02 -14.85 2.45
CA ASP A 133 -19.95 -15.96 2.72
C ASP A 133 -19.65 -17.04 1.68
N THR A 134 -19.00 -18.11 2.12
CA THR A 134 -18.31 -19.07 1.23
C THR A 134 -19.26 -19.89 0.34
N GLU A 135 -20.56 -19.70 0.57
CA GLU A 135 -21.71 -20.27 -0.13
C GLU A 135 -22.24 -19.36 -1.25
N ALA A 136 -21.90 -18.07 -1.24
CA ALA A 136 -22.28 -17.15 -2.30
C ALA A 136 -21.29 -17.29 -3.47
N ILE A 137 -21.77 -17.84 -4.60
CA ILE A 137 -21.19 -17.59 -5.92
C ILE A 137 -21.48 -16.11 -6.25
N GLY A 138 -20.79 -15.22 -5.55
CA GLY A 138 -21.02 -13.79 -5.57
C GLY A 138 -20.70 -13.26 -6.96
N VAL A 139 -21.66 -12.54 -7.54
CA VAL A 139 -21.43 -11.79 -8.77
C VAL A 139 -20.35 -10.77 -8.48
N VAL A 140 -19.12 -11.04 -8.90
CA VAL A 140 -18.04 -10.06 -8.94
C VAL A 140 -18.49 -8.99 -9.91
N ASP A 141 -18.78 -7.81 -9.39
CA ASP A 141 -19.09 -6.66 -10.25
C ASP A 141 -17.78 -6.05 -10.78
N LEU A 142 -17.87 -5.36 -11.91
CA LEU A 142 -16.73 -4.74 -12.58
C LEU A 142 -16.54 -3.28 -12.14
N TYR A 143 -17.08 -2.88 -10.98
CA TYR A 143 -17.05 -1.50 -10.49
C TYR A 143 -16.18 -1.32 -9.25
N HIS A 144 -15.93 -2.38 -8.47
CA HIS A 144 -15.16 -2.31 -7.22
C HIS A 144 -13.83 -3.06 -7.28
N CYS A 145 -12.80 -2.45 -6.69
CA CYS A 145 -11.56 -3.12 -6.38
C CYS A 145 -11.73 -3.95 -5.10
N TYR A 146 -11.45 -5.25 -5.16
CA TYR A 146 -11.53 -6.18 -4.03
C TYR A 146 -10.17 -6.43 -3.36
N ALA A 147 -9.11 -5.75 -3.82
CA ALA A 147 -7.79 -5.76 -3.20
C ALA A 147 -7.58 -4.58 -2.24
N CYS A 148 -8.36 -3.50 -2.38
CA CYS A 148 -8.30 -2.31 -1.53
C CYS A 148 -9.47 -2.26 -0.53
N ASP A 149 -9.26 -1.55 0.57
CA ASP A 149 -10.31 -1.21 1.53
C ASP A 149 -11.28 -0.13 1.01
N ASN A 150 -12.30 0.20 1.79
CA ASN A 150 -13.28 1.24 1.47
C ASN A 150 -12.74 2.68 1.63
N ALA A 151 -11.57 2.89 2.25
CA ALA A 151 -10.98 4.21 2.38
C ALA A 151 -10.31 4.64 1.06
N LEU A 152 -9.63 3.74 0.36
CA LEU A 152 -9.08 3.99 -0.97
C LEU A 152 -10.20 4.07 -2.02
N LYS A 153 -10.34 5.23 -2.66
CA LYS A 153 -11.35 5.58 -3.66
C LYS A 153 -10.86 5.31 -5.08
N HIS A 154 -11.73 4.71 -5.87
CA HIS A 154 -11.50 4.30 -7.25
C HIS A 154 -12.52 4.99 -8.16
N PRO A 155 -12.18 5.23 -9.43
CA PRO A 155 -13.14 5.65 -10.45
C PRO A 155 -14.28 4.64 -10.52
N ARG A 156 -15.51 5.14 -10.68
CA ARG A 156 -16.71 4.32 -10.79
C ARG A 156 -16.70 3.33 -11.97
N ASP A 157 -16.04 3.70 -13.07
CA ASP A 157 -15.80 2.76 -14.16
C ASP A 157 -14.56 1.90 -13.83
N GLY A 158 -14.80 0.73 -13.25
CA GLY A 158 -13.74 -0.22 -12.90
C GLY A 158 -12.98 -0.80 -14.11
N ALA A 159 -13.38 -0.50 -15.35
CA ALA A 159 -12.55 -0.75 -16.53
C ALA A 159 -11.36 0.23 -16.67
N SER A 160 -11.31 1.29 -15.85
CA SER A 160 -10.26 2.32 -15.88
C SER A 160 -8.91 1.83 -15.35
N TYR A 161 -8.89 0.76 -14.56
CA TYR A 161 -7.70 0.15 -13.96
C TYR A 161 -7.65 -1.36 -14.23
N GLN A 162 -6.47 -1.98 -14.09
CA GLN A 162 -6.19 -3.34 -14.53
C GLN A 162 -6.24 -4.39 -13.41
N ALA A 163 -6.01 -4.00 -12.15
CA ALA A 163 -5.80 -4.91 -11.03
C ALA A 163 -6.86 -4.78 -9.92
N GLY A 164 -7.03 -5.84 -9.13
CA GLY A 164 -7.94 -5.84 -7.99
C GLY A 164 -9.41 -6.12 -8.35
N LEU A 165 -9.75 -6.19 -9.64
CA LEU A 165 -10.97 -6.87 -10.09
C LEU A 165 -10.80 -8.38 -9.91
N ARG A 166 -11.69 -9.06 -9.17
CA ARG A 166 -11.64 -10.53 -9.01
C ARG A 166 -12.12 -11.27 -10.27
N ILE A 167 -11.37 -11.14 -11.37
CA ILE A 167 -11.56 -11.98 -12.55
C ILE A 167 -11.08 -13.38 -12.18
N GLY A 168 -12.03 -14.26 -11.81
CA GLY A 168 -11.76 -15.67 -11.56
C GLY A 168 -11.04 -16.34 -12.74
N PRO A 169 -10.34 -17.47 -12.51
CA PRO A 169 -9.50 -18.09 -13.52
C PRO A 169 -10.30 -18.39 -14.80
N ARG A 170 -9.86 -17.83 -15.93
CA ARG A 170 -10.33 -18.21 -17.25
C ARG A 170 -9.80 -19.62 -17.55
N HIS A 171 -10.59 -20.63 -17.18
CA HIS A 171 -10.43 -22.02 -17.60
C HIS A 171 -10.93 -22.23 -19.03
#